data_AF-A0A661J6H6-F1
#
_entry.id   AF-A0A661J6H6-F1
#
_cell.length_a   1.000
_cell.length_b   1.000
_cell.length_c   1.000
_cell.angle_alpha   90.00
_cell.angle_beta   90.00
_cell.angle_gamma   90.00
#
_symmetry.space_group_name_H-M   'P 1'
#
loop_
_entity.id
_entity.type
_entity.pdbx_description
1 polymer ?
#
loop_
_entity_poly.entity_id
_entity_poly.type
_entity_poly.pdbx_seq_one_letter_code
_entity_poly.pdbx_strand_id
1 'polypeptide(L)'
;GQIDILLIPVGGFFTIDHQQATKVVDQLKPKVVIPMHFKTEKLDFPVKDVEPFLKGKEKVIKTGTSEVEITKENINEKEGILVLEHAR
;
A
#
# COMPACT_ATOMS: atom_id res chain seq x y z
N GLY A 1 6.43 -8.18 16.41
CA GLY A 1 5.20 -7.89 17.17
C GLY A 1 4.02 -7.93 16.21
N GLN A 2 2.79 -7.91 16.73
CA GLN A 2 1.58 -7.82 15.89
C GLN A 2 1.52 -6.43 15.24
N ILE A 3 1.30 -6.38 13.93
CA ILE A 3 1.17 -5.14 13.17
C ILE A 3 -0.29 -5.03 12.72
N ASP A 4 -0.97 -3.96 13.11
CA ASP A 4 -2.33 -3.71 12.63
C ASP A 4 -2.32 -2.99 11.28
N ILE A 5 -1.44 -2.00 11.11
CA ILE A 5 -1.36 -1.14 9.92
C ILE A 5 0.08 -1.11 9.43
N LEU A 6 0.30 -1.41 8.15
CA LEU A 6 1.60 -1.43 7.49
C LEU A 6 1.64 -0.44 6.33
N LEU A 7 2.49 0.58 6.42
CA LEU A 7 2.87 1.41 5.28
C LEU A 7 4.12 0.80 4.64
N ILE A 8 4.08 0.51 3.34
CA ILE A 8 5.15 -0.23 2.68
C ILE A 8 5.51 0.33 1.30
N PRO A 9 6.79 0.61 1.01
CA PRO A 9 7.20 1.02 -0.32
C PRO A 9 7.13 -0.16 -1.30
N VAL A 10 6.74 0.10 -2.56
CA VAL A 10 6.60 -0.97 -3.58
C VAL A 10 7.23 -0.62 -4.94
N GLY A 11 7.88 0.54 -5.06
CA GLY A 11 8.39 1.08 -6.33
C GLY A 11 9.67 0.42 -6.89
N GLY A 12 10.43 -0.33 -6.08
CA GLY A 12 11.48 -1.27 -6.53
C GLY A 12 12.80 -0.72 -7.06
N PHE A 13 12.99 0.61 -7.18
CA PHE A 13 14.28 1.19 -7.62
C PHE A 13 15.17 1.60 -6.44
N PHE A 14 14.67 2.50 -5.59
CA PHE A 14 15.37 2.96 -4.38
C PHE A 14 14.98 2.17 -3.12
N THR A 15 13.90 1.40 -3.21
CA THR A 15 13.27 0.68 -2.11
C THR A 15 12.96 -0.75 -2.56
N ILE A 16 12.40 -1.56 -1.68
CA ILE A 16 11.95 -2.90 -2.02
C ILE A 16 10.91 -2.88 -3.16
N ASP A 17 10.92 -3.94 -3.97
CA ASP A 17 9.96 -4.11 -5.07
C ASP A 17 8.66 -4.77 -4.59
N HIS A 18 7.70 -4.90 -5.51
CA HIS A 18 6.40 -5.51 -5.23
C HIS A 18 6.46 -6.98 -4.77
N GLN A 19 7.48 -7.76 -5.17
CA GLN A 19 7.63 -9.16 -4.78
C GLN A 19 8.16 -9.25 -3.35
N GLN A 20 9.16 -8.44 -3.03
CA GLN A 20 9.69 -8.30 -1.67
C GLN A 20 8.62 -7.74 -0.73
N ALA A 21 7.87 -6.71 -1.14
CA ALA A 21 6.77 -6.15 -0.38
C ALA A 21 5.67 -7.18 -0.10
N THR A 22 5.31 -8.02 -1.09
CA THR A 22 4.37 -9.13 -0.87
C THR A 22 4.86 -10.08 0.21
N LYS A 23 6.14 -10.49 0.17
CA LYS A 23 6.71 -11.37 1.20
C LYS A 23 6.64 -10.75 2.60
N VAL A 24 6.90 -9.44 2.72
CA VAL A 24 6.80 -8.72 3.99
C VAL A 24 5.36 -8.69 4.51
N VAL A 25 4.39 -8.41 3.63
CA VAL A 25 2.95 -8.44 3.98
C VAL A 25 2.56 -9.84 4.45
N ASP A 26 2.99 -10.90 3.77
CA ASP A 26 2.67 -12.28 4.12
C ASP A 26 3.29 -12.72 5.46
N GLN A 27 4.47 -12.21 5.78
CA GLN A 27 5.16 -12.47 7.05
C GLN A 27 4.50 -11.74 8.24
N LEU A 28 4.12 -10.48 8.03
CA LEU A 28 3.60 -9.62 9.10
C LEU A 28 2.08 -9.78 9.31
N LYS A 29 1.36 -10.23 8.28
CA LYS A 29 -0.11 -10.38 8.25
C LYS A 29 -0.86 -9.17 8.85
N PRO A 30 -0.59 -7.95 8.37
CA PRO A 30 -1.28 -6.77 8.87
C PRO A 30 -2.75 -6.78 8.47
N LYS A 31 -3.60 -6.09 9.25
CA LYS A 31 -5.02 -5.90 8.89
C LYS A 31 -5.15 -4.91 7.74
N VAL A 32 -4.35 -3.85 7.75
CA VAL A 32 -4.37 -2.80 6.73
C VAL A 32 -2.98 -2.63 6.13
N VAL A 33 -2.90 -2.58 4.80
CA VAL A 33 -1.68 -2.29 4.05
C VAL A 33 -1.89 -1.02 3.23
N ILE A 34 -0.97 -0.08 3.34
CA ILE A 34 -0.97 1.15 2.54
C ILE A 34 0.32 1.15 1.70
N PRO A 35 0.26 0.80 0.40
CA PRO A 35 1.43 0.91 -0.46
C PRO A 35 1.80 2.37 -0.65
N MET A 36 3.10 2.64 -0.72
CA MET A 36 3.66 3.97 -0.95
C MET A 36 4.89 3.91 -1.86
N HIS A 37 5.49 5.07 -2.14
CA HIS A 37 6.78 5.18 -2.82
C HIS A 37 6.83 4.47 -4.21
N PHE A 38 5.75 4.59 -4.97
CA PHE A 38 5.60 4.11 -6.35
C PHE A 38 5.36 5.28 -7.31
N LYS A 39 5.37 5.01 -8.62
CA LYS A 39 5.23 6.04 -9.67
C LYS A 39 3.88 6.74 -9.60
N THR A 40 3.90 8.07 -9.69
CA THR A 40 2.70 8.92 -9.81
C THR A 40 2.81 9.79 -11.06
N GLU A 41 1.71 10.40 -11.48
CA GLU A 41 1.69 11.30 -12.65
C GLU A 41 2.58 12.55 -12.45
N LYS A 42 2.85 12.92 -11.19
CA LYS A 42 3.64 14.10 -10.82
C LYS A 42 5.15 13.89 -10.87
N LEU A 43 5.64 12.65 -10.94
CA LEU A 43 7.05 12.34 -10.75
C LEU A 43 7.58 11.39 -11.84
N ASP A 44 8.55 11.88 -12.61
CA ASP A 44 9.25 11.08 -13.62
C ASP A 44 10.53 10.45 -13.05
N PHE A 45 10.35 9.60 -12.03
CA PHE A 45 11.42 8.77 -11.48
C PHE A 45 11.38 7.35 -12.08
N PRO A 46 12.51 6.63 -12.13
CA PRO A 46 12.60 5.25 -12.65
C PRO A 46 12.01 4.21 -11.67
N VAL A 47 10.88 4.50 -11.02
CA VAL A 47 10.14 3.58 -10.16
C VAL A 47 8.94 2.98 -10.89
N LYS A 48 8.49 1.80 -10.46
CA LYS A 48 7.27 1.17 -10.98
C LYS A 48 6.02 1.80 -10.37
N ASP A 49 4.90 1.73 -11.08
CA ASP A 49 3.58 2.05 -10.52
C ASP A 49 3.13 0.99 -9.49
N VAL A 50 1.95 1.19 -8.90
CA VAL A 50 1.40 0.31 -7.85
C VAL A 50 0.80 -0.99 -8.41
N GLU A 51 0.46 -1.06 -9.70
CA GLU A 51 -0.33 -2.14 -10.27
C GLU A 51 0.33 -3.53 -10.14
N PRO A 52 1.67 -3.70 -10.33
CA PRO A 52 2.36 -4.96 -10.07
C PRO A 52 2.19 -5.48 -8.63
N PHE A 53 2.01 -4.60 -7.64
CA PHE A 53 1.78 -4.98 -6.25
C PHE A 53 0.33 -5.40 -6.00
N LEU A 54 -0.63 -4.76 -6.68
CA LEU A 54 -2.06 -5.05 -6.54
C LEU A 54 -2.51 -6.29 -7.31
N LYS A 55 -1.75 -6.71 -8.33
CA LYS A 55 -2.10 -7.85 -9.18
C LYS A 55 -2.33 -9.13 -8.36
N GLY A 56 -3.53 -9.69 -8.46
CA GLY A 56 -3.91 -10.92 -7.76
C GLY A 56 -4.23 -10.74 -6.27
N LYS A 57 -4.36 -9.50 -5.79
CA LYS A 57 -4.84 -9.20 -4.43
C LYS A 57 -6.36 -9.04 -4.45
N GLU A 58 -7.05 -9.61 -3.46
CA GLU A 58 -8.52 -9.62 -3.44
C GLU A 58 -9.12 -8.37 -2.81
N LYS A 59 -8.65 -7.97 -1.63
CA LYS A 59 -9.17 -6.82 -0.86
C LYS A 59 -8.38 -5.55 -1.18
N VAL A 60 -8.67 -4.93 -2.32
CA VAL A 60 -8.04 -3.64 -2.73
C VAL A 60 -9.09 -2.55 -2.75
N ILE A 61 -8.85 -1.47 -2.00
CA ILE A 61 -9.71 -0.28 -1.93
C ILE A 61 -8.90 0.91 -2.43
N LYS A 62 -9.25 1.42 -3.61
CA LYS A 62 -8.73 2.71 -4.11
C LYS A 62 -9.57 3.83 -3.48
N THR A 63 -8.98 4.65 -2.61
CA THR A 63 -9.76 5.56 -1.76
C THR A 63 -10.22 6.82 -2.49
N GLY A 64 -9.55 7.21 -3.58
CA GLY A 64 -9.80 8.48 -4.27
C GLY A 64 -9.39 9.72 -3.46
N THR A 65 -8.62 9.53 -2.39
CA THR A 65 -8.23 10.57 -1.43
C THR A 65 -6.74 10.45 -1.10
N SER A 66 -6.11 11.55 -0.69
CA SER A 66 -4.72 11.56 -0.23
C SER A 66 -4.53 11.22 1.24
N GLU A 67 -5.63 10.99 1.96
CA GLU A 67 -5.64 10.73 3.39
C GLU A 67 -6.72 9.70 3.74
N VAL A 68 -6.51 9.04 4.87
CA VAL A 68 -7.46 8.11 5.48
C VAL A 68 -7.36 8.18 6.98
N GLU A 69 -8.50 8.23 7.66
CA GLU A 69 -8.58 8.13 9.12
C GLU A 69 -8.92 6.69 9.51
N ILE A 70 -8.06 6.12 10.37
CA ILE A 70 -8.23 4.76 10.91
C ILE A 70 -8.31 4.85 12.43
N THR A 71 -9.42 4.38 12.97
CA THR A 71 -9.67 4.28 14.41
C THR A 71 -9.82 2.81 14.80
N LYS A 72 -9.83 2.51 16.11
CA LYS A 72 -10.01 1.12 16.57
C LYS A 72 -11.39 0.56 16.19
N GLU A 73 -12.38 1.44 16.10
CA GLU A 73 -13.76 1.10 15.78
C GLU A 73 -13.92 0.76 14.29
N ASN A 74 -13.20 1.47 13.41
CA ASN A 74 -13.39 1.36 11.96
C ASN A 74 -12.31 0.51 11.24
N ILE A 75 -11.29 0.01 11.94
CA ILE A 75 -10.17 -0.70 11.33
C ILE A 75 -10.60 -1.97 10.57
N ASN A 76 -11.59 -2.69 11.08
CA ASN A 76 -12.07 -3.93 10.46
C ASN A 76 -12.82 -3.66 9.15
N GLU A 77 -13.43 -2.48 8.99
CA GLU A 77 -14.10 -2.06 7.75
C GLU A 77 -13.09 -1.71 6.64
N LYS A 78 -11.84 -1.42 7.05
CA LYS A 78 -10.74 -1.01 6.16
C LYS A 78 -9.71 -2.12 5.94
N GLU A 79 -10.04 -3.36 6.31
CA GLU A 79 -9.15 -4.50 6.19
C GLU A 79 -8.80 -4.77 4.71
N GLY A 80 -7.50 -4.87 4.41
CA GLY A 80 -6.99 -5.06 3.06
C GLY A 80 -5.96 -4.01 2.66
N ILE A 81 -5.86 -3.77 1.35
CA ILE A 81 -4.90 -2.84 0.75
C ILE A 81 -5.63 -1.53 0.42
N LEU A 82 -5.30 -0.47 1.13
CA LEU A 82 -5.83 0.88 0.88
C LEU A 82 -4.85 1.66 0.00
N VAL A 83 -5.24 1.98 -1.23
CA VAL A 83 -4.43 2.77 -2.16
C VAL A 83 -4.87 4.22 -2.09
N LEU A 84 -4.01 5.08 -1.56
CA LEU A 84 -4.21 6.52 -1.50
C LEU A 84 -3.72 7.19 -2.80
N GLU A 85 -4.27 8.36 -3.08
CA GLU A 85 -3.82 9.23 -4.16
C GLU A 85 -2.78 10.25 -3.66
N HIS A 86 -1.98 10.81 -4.56
CA HIS A 86 -1.09 11.90 -4.16
C HIS A 86 -1.92 13.16 -3.84
N ALA A 87 -1.54 13.88 -2.79
CA ALA A 87 -2.12 15.19 -2.51
C ALA A 87 -1.99 16.12 -3.73
N ARG A 88 -3.00 16.97 -3.95
CA ARG A 88 -2.97 17.97 -5.02
C ARG A 88 -1.94 19.05 -4.74
#